data_AF-A0A5M5C6S7-F1
#
_entry.id   AF-A0A5M5C6S7-F1
#
_cell.length_a   1.000
_cell.length_b   1.000
_cell.length_c   1.000
_cell.angle_alpha   90.00
_cell.angle_beta   90.00
_cell.angle_gamma   90.00
#
_symmetry.space_group_name_H-M   'P 1'
#
loop_
_entity.id
_entity.type
_entity.pdbx_description
1 polymer ?
#
loop_
_entity_poly.entity_id
_entity_poly.type
_entity_poly.pdbx_seq_one_letter_code
_entity_poly.pdbx_strand_id
1 'polypeptide(L)'
;MKKINYIGLLLIVMVFSACDLDQYPYSEVAADKYVKDASSVNNLVLGCYNSLHDVMYYEWAMTELRSDNGRMYAAGSSSNTTRLVEQLDQGTIVPENEWVKTYWNACYATIARVNNVISYLDVVTDETLRNQYEGEVLFLRSLEYFNLVRLWGPVFIVTSKVPSEVARDMQRSTVDEVYALIEGDLENIVNNELLPGKMADGDLGRADLN
;
A
#
# COMPACT_ATOMS: atom_id res chain seq x y z
N MET A 1 21.44 -60.83 21.96
CA MET A 1 20.22 -60.04 22.28
C MET A 1 20.53 -58.72 23.00
N LYS A 2 21.52 -58.63 23.91
CA LYS A 2 21.85 -57.35 24.61
C LYS A 2 22.26 -56.18 23.69
N LYS A 3 22.84 -56.44 22.51
CA LYS A 3 23.25 -55.40 21.54
C LYS A 3 22.09 -54.73 20.78
N ILE A 4 20.95 -55.42 20.63
CA ILE A 4 19.75 -54.88 19.97
C ILE A 4 19.05 -53.84 20.86
N ASN A 5 19.10 -54.02 22.19
CA ASN A 5 18.52 -53.07 23.14
C ASN A 5 19.24 -51.71 23.14
N TYR A 6 20.54 -51.67 22.88
CA TYR A 6 21.30 -50.41 22.78
C TYR A 6 21.01 -49.65 21.48
N ILE A 7 20.71 -50.36 20.38
CA ILE A 7 20.32 -49.74 19.11
C ILE A 7 18.93 -49.11 19.20
N GLY A 8 17.98 -49.79 19.86
CA GLY A 8 16.65 -49.24 20.11
C GLY A 8 16.66 -47.98 20.99
N LEU A 9 17.52 -47.95 22.01
CA LEU A 9 17.69 -46.79 22.89
C LEU A 9 18.30 -45.59 22.14
N LEU A 10 19.27 -45.83 21.26
CA LEU A 10 19.91 -44.79 20.44
C LEU A 10 18.93 -44.16 19.44
N LEU A 11 18.03 -44.97 18.86
CA LEU A 11 17.00 -44.53 17.93
C LEU A 11 15.93 -43.68 18.60
N ILE A 12 15.57 -43.99 19.85
CA ILE A 12 14.63 -43.18 20.65
C ILE A 12 15.23 -41.80 20.99
N VAL A 13 16.52 -41.73 21.30
CA VAL A 13 17.21 -40.44 21.59
C VAL A 13 17.27 -39.55 20.35
N MET A 14 17.39 -40.11 19.14
CA MET A 14 17.37 -39.31 17.90
C MET A 14 16.01 -38.70 17.55
N VAL A 15 14.90 -39.33 17.97
CA VAL A 15 13.55 -38.80 17.70
C VAL A 15 13.21 -37.57 18.55
N PHE A 16 13.86 -37.40 19.70
CA PHE A 16 13.67 -36.23 20.58
C PHE A 16 14.65 -35.07 20.31
N SER A 17 15.55 -35.21 19.33
CA SER A 17 16.45 -34.12 18.87
C SER A 17 15.84 -33.27 17.74
N ALA A 18 14.52 -33.24 17.63
CA ALA A 18 13.85 -32.27 16.77
C ALA A 18 13.95 -30.89 17.43
N CYS A 19 14.92 -30.09 16.97
CA CYS A 19 15.04 -28.69 17.34
C CYS A 19 13.80 -27.95 16.84
N ASP A 20 13.08 -27.30 17.74
CA ASP A 20 12.03 -26.36 17.37
C ASP A 20 12.70 -25.13 16.75
N LEU A 21 12.64 -25.04 15.43
CA LEU A 21 13.37 -24.05 14.65
C LEU A 21 12.40 -23.08 14.01
N ASP A 22 11.81 -22.23 14.85
CA ASP A 22 11.13 -21.00 14.42
C ASP A 22 12.17 -20.07 13.77
N GLN A 23 12.42 -20.27 12.47
CA GLN A 23 13.25 -19.39 11.67
C GLN A 23 12.43 -18.15 11.28
N TYR A 24 12.59 -17.07 12.03
CA TYR A 24 12.26 -15.75 11.52
C TYR A 24 13.31 -15.36 10.47
N PRO A 25 12.92 -14.79 9.31
CA PRO A 25 13.88 -14.30 8.35
C PRO A 25 14.79 -13.28 9.04
N TYR A 26 16.12 -13.48 9.02
CA TYR A 26 17.07 -12.56 9.67
C TYR A 26 16.96 -11.11 9.17
N SER A 27 16.41 -10.92 7.95
CA SER A 27 16.19 -9.63 7.31
C SER A 27 14.81 -9.01 7.59
N GLU A 28 13.90 -9.73 8.24
CA GLU A 28 12.54 -9.26 8.51
C GLU A 28 12.33 -9.13 10.03
N VAL A 29 12.09 -7.91 10.49
CA VAL A 29 11.59 -7.69 11.85
C VAL A 29 10.09 -7.96 11.80
N ALA A 30 9.62 -8.93 12.59
CA ALA A 30 8.19 -9.18 12.73
C ALA A 30 7.46 -7.87 13.11
N ALA A 31 6.37 -7.55 12.42
CA ALA A 31 5.71 -6.24 12.50
C ALA A 31 5.26 -5.91 13.94
N ASP A 32 4.80 -6.91 14.69
CA ASP A 32 4.43 -6.84 16.10
C ASP A 32 5.61 -6.53 17.04
N LYS A 33 6.83 -6.89 16.65
CA LYS A 33 8.06 -6.58 17.41
C LYS A 33 8.70 -5.26 17.00
N TYR A 34 8.41 -4.76 15.79
CA TYR A 34 8.96 -3.51 15.28
C TYR A 34 8.19 -2.28 15.78
N VAL A 35 6.85 -2.31 15.68
CA VAL A 35 6.00 -1.14 15.93
C VAL A 35 5.66 -1.03 17.41
N LYS A 36 6.44 -0.24 18.14
CA LYS A 36 6.41 -0.18 19.62
C LYS A 36 6.39 1.23 20.19
N ASP A 37 6.63 2.23 19.34
CA ASP A 37 6.70 3.64 19.74
C ASP A 37 6.32 4.57 18.58
N ALA A 38 6.13 5.85 18.90
CA ALA A 38 5.79 6.88 17.92
C ALA A 38 6.80 7.01 16.76
N SER A 39 8.09 6.71 17.00
CA SER A 39 9.13 6.77 15.97
C SER A 39 8.98 5.64 14.95
N SER A 40 8.67 4.43 15.42
CA SER A 40 8.37 3.29 14.55
C SER A 40 7.12 3.53 13.69
N VAL A 41 6.07 4.15 14.25
CA VAL A 41 4.88 4.55 13.48
C VAL A 41 5.20 5.64 12.47
N ASN A 42 6.01 6.64 12.84
CA ASN A 42 6.47 7.67 11.92
C ASN A 42 7.20 7.08 10.70
N ASN A 43 8.05 6.08 10.90
CA ASN A 43 8.73 5.41 9.78
C ASN A 43 7.73 4.72 8.83
N LEU A 44 6.64 4.17 9.36
CA LEU A 44 5.57 3.61 8.53
C LEU A 44 4.82 4.70 7.75
N VAL A 45 4.54 5.85 8.38
CA VAL A 45 3.95 7.03 7.70
C VAL A 45 4.84 7.48 6.55
N LEU A 46 6.15 7.64 6.80
CA LEU A 46 7.13 7.95 5.75
C LEU A 46 7.18 6.88 4.65
N GLY A 47 7.00 5.61 5.01
CA GLY A 47 6.84 4.51 4.05
C GLY A 47 5.61 4.64 3.16
N CYS A 48 4.53 5.27 3.63
CA CYS A 48 3.34 5.59 2.82
C CYS A 48 3.63 6.71 1.82
N TYR A 49 4.32 7.77 2.23
CA TYR A 49 4.78 8.80 1.29
C TYR A 49 5.76 8.24 0.25
N ASN A 50 6.65 7.35 0.67
CA ASN A 50 7.61 6.75 -0.24
C ASN A 50 6.94 5.90 -1.35
N SER A 51 5.80 5.24 -1.08
CA SER A 51 5.09 4.51 -2.15
C SER A 51 4.48 5.41 -3.22
N LEU A 52 4.29 6.71 -2.96
CA LEU A 52 3.79 7.65 -3.98
C LEU A 52 4.73 7.74 -5.18
N HIS A 53 6.02 7.44 -5.01
CA HIS A 53 6.97 7.42 -6.13
C HIS A 53 6.57 6.42 -7.22
N ASP A 54 6.07 5.25 -6.86
CA ASP A 54 5.65 4.23 -7.82
C ASP A 54 4.39 4.66 -8.58
N VAL A 55 3.46 5.34 -7.91
CA VAL A 55 2.27 5.93 -8.55
C VAL A 55 2.68 7.06 -9.51
N MET A 56 3.48 8.00 -9.02
CA MET A 56 3.95 9.17 -9.76
C MET A 56 4.74 8.81 -11.02
N TYR A 57 5.51 7.71 -10.98
CA TYR A 57 6.31 7.27 -12.13
C TYR A 57 5.45 6.95 -13.36
N TYR A 58 4.25 6.40 -13.17
CA TYR A 58 3.33 6.02 -14.24
C TYR A 58 2.18 7.01 -14.46
N GLU A 59 1.97 7.96 -13.54
CA GLU A 59 0.89 8.95 -13.56
C GLU A 59 0.72 9.64 -14.92
N TRP A 60 1.80 10.19 -15.49
CA TRP A 60 1.77 10.90 -16.78
C TRP A 60 1.26 10.04 -17.93
N ALA A 61 1.52 8.72 -17.90
CA ALA A 61 1.08 7.80 -18.95
C ALA A 61 -0.41 7.44 -18.79
N MET A 62 -0.93 7.50 -17.57
CA MET A 62 -2.32 7.20 -17.24
C MET A 62 -3.26 8.40 -17.41
N THR A 63 -2.73 9.62 -17.32
CA THR A 63 -3.51 10.86 -17.42
C THR A 63 -3.13 11.69 -18.65
N GLU A 64 -1.91 12.22 -18.70
CA GLU A 64 -1.48 13.19 -19.72
C GLU A 64 -1.40 12.59 -21.13
N LEU A 65 -0.78 11.43 -21.28
CA LEU A 65 -0.62 10.75 -22.58
C LEU A 65 -1.96 10.35 -23.22
N ARG A 66 -3.03 10.28 -22.43
CA ARG A 66 -4.38 9.92 -22.90
C ARG A 66 -5.22 11.15 -23.25
N SER A 67 -4.63 12.33 -23.19
CA SER A 67 -5.21 13.60 -23.64
C SER A 67 -4.70 13.99 -25.03
N ASP A 68 -5.15 15.11 -25.57
CA ASP A 68 -4.66 15.70 -26.83
C ASP A 68 -3.45 16.62 -26.66
N ASN A 69 -2.92 16.79 -25.43
CA ASN A 69 -1.75 17.64 -25.16
C ASN A 69 -0.43 17.04 -25.66
N GLY A 70 -0.36 15.72 -25.77
CA GLY A 70 0.84 14.99 -26.15
C GLY A 70 0.52 13.86 -27.13
N ARG A 71 1.57 13.32 -27.75
CA ARG A 71 1.47 12.07 -28.50
C ARG A 71 2.77 11.29 -28.47
N MET A 72 2.69 9.98 -28.59
CA MET A 72 3.89 9.17 -28.76
C MET A 72 4.48 9.41 -30.15
N TYR A 73 5.78 9.74 -30.22
CA TYR A 73 6.44 9.99 -31.50
C TYR A 73 6.70 8.70 -32.32
N ALA A 74 7.02 7.60 -31.64
CA ALA A 74 7.52 6.37 -32.26
C ALA A 74 6.45 5.27 -32.37
N ALA A 75 5.56 5.37 -33.35
CA ALA A 75 4.51 4.37 -33.61
C ALA A 75 5.02 3.13 -34.37
N GLY A 76 4.39 1.97 -34.17
CA GLY A 76 4.67 0.74 -34.93
C GLY A 76 5.98 0.01 -34.56
N SER A 77 6.50 0.26 -33.36
CA SER A 77 7.69 -0.40 -32.83
C SER A 77 7.41 -1.83 -32.36
N SER A 78 8.37 -2.75 -32.53
CA SER A 78 8.31 -4.09 -31.94
C SER A 78 8.81 -4.14 -30.49
N SER A 79 9.32 -3.03 -29.95
CA SER A 79 9.74 -2.94 -28.55
C SER A 79 8.53 -3.03 -27.62
N ASN A 80 8.62 -3.89 -26.59
CA ASN A 80 7.51 -4.07 -25.65
C ASN A 80 7.13 -2.76 -24.94
N THR A 81 8.12 -2.00 -24.45
CA THR A 81 7.88 -0.73 -23.75
C THR A 81 7.20 0.28 -24.65
N THR A 82 7.66 0.42 -25.90
CA THR A 82 7.05 1.36 -26.86
C THR A 82 5.61 0.97 -27.15
N ARG A 83 5.32 -0.32 -27.30
CA ARG A 83 3.96 -0.82 -27.53
C ARG A 83 3.02 -0.56 -26.35
N LEU A 84 3.50 -0.66 -25.10
CA LEU A 84 2.70 -0.35 -23.91
C LEU A 84 2.29 1.13 -23.86
N VAL A 85 3.22 2.02 -24.20
CA VAL A 85 2.98 3.48 -24.31
C VAL A 85 2.05 3.78 -25.48
N GLU A 86 2.26 3.15 -26.63
CA GLU A 86 1.45 3.32 -27.84
C GLU A 86 -0.02 2.99 -27.58
N GLN A 87 -0.29 1.91 -26.85
CA GLN A 87 -1.64 1.51 -26.50
C GLN A 87 -2.37 2.56 -25.66
N LEU A 88 -1.66 3.22 -24.73
CA LEU A 88 -2.20 4.28 -23.91
C LEU A 88 -2.51 5.51 -24.76
N ASP A 89 -1.56 5.95 -25.58
CA ASP A 89 -1.67 7.10 -26.49
C ASP A 89 -2.82 6.94 -27.51
N GLN A 90 -2.92 5.77 -28.15
CA GLN A 90 -3.90 5.51 -29.20
C GLN A 90 -5.26 5.01 -28.66
N GLY A 91 -5.40 4.84 -27.35
CA GLY A 91 -6.62 4.31 -26.74
C GLY A 91 -6.93 2.84 -27.11
N THR A 92 -5.91 2.05 -27.45
CA THR A 92 -6.02 0.63 -27.82
C THR A 92 -5.59 -0.31 -26.68
N ILE A 93 -5.80 0.14 -25.45
CA ILE A 93 -5.40 -0.54 -24.21
C ILE A 93 -6.08 -1.91 -24.11
N VAL A 94 -5.29 -2.94 -23.79
CA VAL A 94 -5.77 -4.30 -23.52
C VAL A 94 -5.61 -4.65 -22.03
N PRO A 95 -6.38 -5.62 -21.48
CA PRO A 95 -6.29 -6.01 -20.08
C PRO A 95 -4.88 -6.44 -19.62
N GLU A 96 -4.04 -6.92 -20.54
CA GLU A 96 -2.67 -7.36 -20.28
C GLU A 96 -1.65 -6.21 -20.25
N ASN A 97 -2.08 -4.95 -20.39
CA ASN A 97 -1.16 -3.81 -20.36
C ASN A 97 -0.49 -3.70 -18.97
N GLU A 98 0.82 -3.93 -18.95
CA GLU A 98 1.60 -4.02 -17.72
C GLU A 98 1.66 -2.71 -16.94
N TRP A 99 1.64 -1.56 -17.63
CA TRP A 99 1.70 -0.24 -16.97
C TRP A 99 0.39 0.09 -16.25
N VAL A 100 -0.74 -0.23 -16.87
CA VAL A 100 -2.07 -0.12 -16.25
C VAL A 100 -2.15 -0.99 -14.99
N LYS A 101 -1.70 -2.24 -15.09
CA LYS A 101 -1.62 -3.16 -13.94
C LYS A 101 -0.69 -2.64 -12.84
N THR A 102 0.46 -2.09 -13.22
CA THR A 102 1.47 -1.60 -12.26
C THR A 102 0.96 -0.38 -11.51
N TYR A 103 0.33 0.58 -12.19
CA TYR A 103 -0.28 1.74 -11.55
C TYR A 103 -1.39 1.33 -10.57
N TRP A 104 -2.30 0.44 -10.99
CA TRP A 104 -3.34 -0.12 -10.11
C TRP A 104 -2.75 -0.72 -8.84
N ASN A 105 -1.74 -1.59 -8.99
CA ASN A 105 -1.08 -2.23 -7.87
C ASN A 105 -0.34 -1.24 -6.96
N ALA A 106 0.28 -0.20 -7.53
CA ALA A 106 0.95 0.84 -6.76
C ALA A 106 -0.03 1.59 -5.85
N CYS A 107 -1.20 1.98 -6.38
CA CYS A 107 -2.25 2.63 -5.59
C CYS A 107 -2.72 1.75 -4.42
N TYR A 108 -3.06 0.48 -4.69
CA TYR A 108 -3.48 -0.45 -3.63
C TYR A 108 -2.36 -0.81 -2.65
N ALA A 109 -1.10 -0.80 -3.09
CA ALA A 109 0.04 -0.98 -2.20
C ALA A 109 0.18 0.20 -1.23
N THR A 110 0.01 1.45 -1.69
CA THR A 110 -0.06 2.63 -0.82
C THR A 110 -1.23 2.51 0.17
N ILE A 111 -2.43 2.16 -0.30
CA ILE A 111 -3.62 1.95 0.56
C ILE A 111 -3.37 0.88 1.62
N ALA A 112 -2.71 -0.22 1.26
CA ALA A 112 -2.35 -1.28 2.22
C ALA A 112 -1.36 -0.78 3.28
N ARG A 113 -0.38 0.05 2.91
CA ARG A 113 0.55 0.69 3.87
C ARG A 113 -0.17 1.65 4.80
N VAL A 114 -1.10 2.46 4.27
CA VAL A 114 -1.95 3.34 5.09
C VAL A 114 -2.75 2.53 6.12
N ASN A 115 -3.46 1.50 5.68
CA ASN A 115 -4.27 0.67 6.57
C ASN A 115 -3.40 0.00 7.66
N ASN A 116 -2.14 -0.32 7.34
CA ASN A 116 -1.19 -0.81 8.32
C ASN A 116 -0.81 0.26 9.35
N VAL A 117 -0.53 1.49 8.95
CA VAL A 117 -0.29 2.61 9.90
C VAL A 117 -1.49 2.79 10.83
N ILE A 118 -2.70 2.84 10.28
CA ILE A 118 -3.95 3.01 11.05
C ILE A 118 -4.06 1.95 12.14
N SER A 119 -3.69 0.70 11.86
CA SER A 119 -3.75 -0.39 12.83
C SER A 119 -2.77 -0.26 14.01
N TYR A 120 -1.80 0.65 13.95
CA TYR A 120 -0.79 0.88 14.98
C TYR A 120 -0.86 2.28 15.62
N LEU A 121 -1.85 3.11 15.30
CA LEU A 121 -1.95 4.47 15.84
C LEU A 121 -2.05 4.49 17.38
N ASP A 122 -2.64 3.47 18.00
CA ASP A 122 -2.76 3.35 19.46
C ASP A 122 -1.40 3.26 20.19
N VAL A 123 -0.33 2.90 19.48
CA VAL A 123 1.04 2.88 20.00
C VAL A 123 1.57 4.30 20.25
N VAL A 124 1.00 5.30 19.57
CA VAL A 124 1.38 6.71 19.70
C VAL A 124 0.59 7.32 20.85
N THR A 125 1.29 7.59 21.96
CA THR A 125 0.68 8.12 23.18
C THR A 125 0.47 9.63 23.16
N ASP A 126 1.30 10.37 22.42
CA ASP A 126 1.10 11.78 22.17
C ASP A 126 -0.05 11.96 21.18
N GLU A 127 -1.16 12.51 21.65
CA GLU A 127 -2.38 12.70 20.88
C GLU A 127 -2.20 13.65 19.70
N THR A 128 -1.35 14.68 19.83
CA THR A 128 -1.09 15.62 18.73
C THR A 128 -0.38 14.90 17.58
N LEU A 129 0.67 14.12 17.91
CA LEU A 129 1.40 13.33 16.92
C LEU A 129 0.53 12.22 16.32
N ARG A 130 -0.29 11.55 17.14
CA ARG A 130 -1.20 10.51 16.66
C ARG A 130 -2.20 11.06 15.66
N ASN A 131 -2.84 12.19 16.00
CA ASN A 131 -3.80 12.86 15.13
C ASN A 131 -3.14 13.30 13.82
N GLN A 132 -1.91 13.86 13.90
CA GLN A 132 -1.14 14.19 12.71
C GLN A 132 -0.91 12.98 11.81
N TYR A 133 -0.40 11.87 12.36
CA TYR A 133 -0.15 10.66 11.58
C TYR A 133 -1.42 10.07 10.98
N GLU A 134 -2.53 10.07 11.72
CA GLU A 134 -3.84 9.66 11.21
C GLU A 134 -4.26 10.55 10.04
N GLY A 135 -4.21 11.86 10.21
CA GLY A 135 -4.61 12.81 9.18
C GLY A 135 -3.78 12.68 7.90
N GLU A 136 -2.45 12.52 8.04
CA GLU A 136 -1.54 12.32 6.92
C GLU A 136 -1.92 11.07 6.12
N VAL A 137 -2.12 9.92 6.79
CA VAL A 137 -2.40 8.68 6.06
C VAL A 137 -3.83 8.62 5.51
N LEU A 138 -4.81 9.23 6.15
CA LEU A 138 -6.17 9.38 5.61
C LEU A 138 -6.18 10.24 4.34
N PHE A 139 -5.38 11.32 4.31
CA PHE A 139 -5.21 12.12 3.10
C PHE A 139 -4.60 11.28 1.96
N LEU A 140 -3.54 10.51 2.25
CA LEU A 140 -2.94 9.62 1.25
C LEU A 140 -3.92 8.55 0.75
N ARG A 141 -4.72 7.94 1.63
CA ARG A 141 -5.75 6.97 1.21
C ARG A 141 -6.80 7.62 0.30
N SER A 142 -7.23 8.82 0.65
CA SER A 142 -8.17 9.61 -0.16
C SER A 142 -7.61 9.91 -1.55
N LEU A 143 -6.34 10.32 -1.63
CA LEU A 143 -5.65 10.58 -2.88
C LEU A 143 -5.58 9.34 -3.79
N GLU A 144 -5.24 8.18 -3.23
CA GLU A 144 -5.14 6.95 -4.02
C GLU A 144 -6.49 6.42 -4.47
N TYR A 145 -7.53 6.51 -3.63
CA TYR A 145 -8.89 6.20 -4.08
C TYR A 145 -9.40 7.17 -5.15
N PHE A 146 -9.05 8.46 -5.05
CA PHE A 146 -9.37 9.43 -6.10
C PHE A 146 -8.69 9.06 -7.43
N ASN A 147 -7.41 8.69 -7.39
CA ASN A 147 -6.68 8.21 -8.58
C ASN A 147 -7.33 6.96 -9.18
N LEU A 148 -7.75 6.02 -8.34
CA LEU A 148 -8.42 4.79 -8.76
C LEU A 148 -9.81 5.05 -9.36
N VAL A 149 -10.68 5.81 -8.69
CA VAL A 149 -12.07 6.01 -9.12
C VAL A 149 -12.15 6.81 -10.42
N ARG A 150 -11.31 7.82 -10.62
CA ARG A 150 -11.33 8.62 -11.85
C ARG A 150 -10.84 7.86 -13.08
N LEU A 151 -10.03 6.80 -12.89
CA LEU A 151 -9.46 6.01 -13.98
C LEU A 151 -10.25 4.73 -14.27
N TRP A 152 -10.85 4.10 -13.25
CA TRP A 152 -11.56 2.81 -13.38
C TRP A 152 -13.05 2.86 -13.03
N GLY A 153 -13.56 3.97 -12.48
CA GLY A 153 -14.90 4.04 -11.93
C GLY A 153 -15.03 3.16 -10.68
N PRO A 154 -15.95 2.18 -10.64
CA PRO A 154 -16.10 1.27 -9.49
C PRO A 154 -14.78 0.60 -9.09
N VAL A 155 -14.44 0.49 -7.81
CA VAL A 155 -13.21 -0.16 -7.33
C VAL A 155 -13.42 -0.86 -5.99
N PHE A 156 -12.48 -1.68 -5.53
CA PHE A 156 -12.60 -2.37 -4.24
C PHE A 156 -12.28 -1.41 -3.10
N ILE A 157 -13.20 -1.25 -2.15
CA ILE A 157 -12.92 -0.53 -0.91
C ILE A 157 -12.27 -1.49 0.09
N VAL A 158 -11.01 -1.22 0.42
CA VAL A 158 -10.18 -1.93 1.40
C VAL A 158 -9.67 -0.92 2.44
N THR A 159 -10.22 -0.98 3.64
CA THR A 159 -9.89 -0.05 4.76
C THR A 159 -9.17 -0.73 5.93
N SER A 160 -8.90 -2.02 5.81
CA SER A 160 -8.17 -2.81 6.81
C SER A 160 -7.47 -4.00 6.14
N LYS A 161 -6.69 -4.76 6.92
CA LYS A 161 -6.08 -5.99 6.43
C LYS A 161 -7.16 -7.04 6.16
N VAL A 162 -7.34 -7.40 4.89
CA VAL A 162 -8.31 -8.41 4.47
C VAL A 162 -7.62 -9.76 4.28
N PRO A 163 -8.08 -10.85 4.91
CA PRO A 163 -7.60 -12.19 4.65
C PRO A 163 -7.80 -12.60 3.18
N SER A 164 -6.89 -13.43 2.65
CA SER A 164 -6.92 -13.85 1.24
C SER A 164 -8.24 -14.50 0.82
N GLU A 165 -8.90 -15.21 1.74
CA GLU A 165 -10.18 -15.87 1.51
C GLU A 165 -11.31 -14.86 1.33
N VAL A 166 -11.31 -13.79 2.14
CA VAL A 166 -12.29 -12.71 2.04
C VAL A 166 -12.04 -11.87 0.79
N ALA A 167 -10.77 -11.57 0.50
CA ALA A 167 -10.39 -10.76 -0.65
C ALA A 167 -10.84 -11.36 -2.00
N ARG A 168 -10.94 -12.69 -2.10
CA ARG A 168 -11.40 -13.38 -3.31
C ARG A 168 -12.87 -13.13 -3.66
N ASP A 169 -13.70 -12.92 -2.65
CA ASP A 169 -15.15 -12.77 -2.83
C ASP A 169 -15.59 -11.29 -2.84
N MET A 170 -14.65 -10.36 -2.60
CA MET A 170 -14.92 -8.92 -2.65
C MET A 170 -15.47 -8.52 -4.01
N GLN A 171 -16.43 -7.59 -3.99
CA GLN A 171 -16.99 -6.98 -5.18
C GLN A 171 -16.53 -5.52 -5.26
N ARG A 172 -16.46 -4.98 -6.47
CA ARG A 172 -16.18 -3.55 -6.68
C ARG A 172 -17.34 -2.74 -6.11
N SER A 173 -17.01 -1.78 -5.26
CA SER A 173 -17.92 -0.75 -4.78
C SER A 173 -18.25 0.22 -5.90
N THR A 174 -19.45 0.80 -5.85
CA THR A 174 -19.92 1.81 -6.78
C THR A 174 -19.06 3.07 -6.71
N VAL A 175 -19.14 3.92 -7.74
CA VAL A 175 -18.43 5.22 -7.76
C VAL A 175 -18.84 6.08 -6.57
N ASP A 176 -20.14 6.14 -6.26
CA ASP A 176 -20.67 6.93 -5.15
C ASP A 176 -20.14 6.45 -3.79
N GLU A 177 -20.06 5.14 -3.57
CA GLU A 177 -19.47 4.58 -2.33
C GLU A 177 -17.99 4.92 -2.18
N VAL A 178 -17.24 4.96 -3.29
CA VAL A 178 -15.82 5.32 -3.27
C VAL A 178 -15.64 6.81 -2.98
N TYR A 179 -16.45 7.68 -3.59
CA TYR A 179 -16.44 9.11 -3.26
C TYR A 179 -16.88 9.37 -1.82
N ALA A 180 -17.88 8.65 -1.30
CA ALA A 180 -18.29 8.76 0.09
C ALA A 180 -17.17 8.39 1.06
N LEU A 181 -16.32 7.42 0.74
CA LEU A 181 -15.12 7.12 1.52
C LEU A 181 -14.09 8.25 1.46
N ILE A 182 -13.80 8.77 0.26
CA ILE A 182 -12.84 9.87 0.06
C ILE A 182 -13.30 11.11 0.84
N GLU A 183 -14.55 11.50 0.69
CA GLU A 183 -15.15 12.64 1.39
C GLU A 183 -15.14 12.40 2.89
N GLY A 184 -15.54 11.22 3.36
CA GLY A 184 -15.53 10.89 4.79
C GLY A 184 -14.14 10.95 5.42
N ASP A 185 -13.10 10.47 4.73
CA ASP A 185 -11.71 10.56 5.19
C ASP A 185 -11.25 12.02 5.28
N LEU A 186 -11.52 12.84 4.25
CA LEU A 186 -11.14 14.25 4.21
C LEU A 186 -11.93 15.10 5.23
N GLU A 187 -13.22 14.84 5.39
CA GLU A 187 -14.06 15.47 6.41
C GLU A 187 -13.59 15.09 7.82
N ASN A 188 -13.17 13.84 8.05
CA ASN A 188 -12.60 13.43 9.33
C ASN A 188 -11.36 14.25 9.68
N ILE A 189 -10.49 14.49 8.70
CA ILE A 189 -9.28 15.32 8.86
C ILE A 189 -9.65 16.74 9.28
N VAL A 190 -10.58 17.38 8.54
CA VAL A 190 -10.94 18.78 8.77
C VAL A 190 -11.74 18.95 10.06
N ASN A 191 -12.74 18.12 10.29
CA ASN A 191 -13.67 18.25 11.42
C ASN A 191 -13.00 17.97 12.77
N ASN A 192 -11.96 17.13 12.79
CA ASN A 192 -11.21 16.80 14.00
C ASN A 192 -9.83 17.48 14.07
N GLU A 193 -9.56 18.42 13.15
CA GLU A 193 -8.31 19.20 13.11
C GLU A 193 -7.06 18.29 13.15
N LEU A 194 -7.09 17.19 12.40
CA LEU A 194 -6.05 16.15 12.47
C LEU A 194 -4.70 16.64 11.92
N LEU A 195 -4.70 17.58 10.97
CA LEU A 195 -3.50 18.13 10.37
C LEU A 195 -3.24 19.57 10.83
N PRO A 196 -1.96 19.96 10.97
CA PRO A 196 -1.63 21.36 11.24
C PRO A 196 -2.01 22.24 10.05
N GLY A 197 -2.26 23.52 10.31
CA GLY A 197 -2.45 24.51 9.25
C GLY A 197 -1.27 24.54 8.29
N LYS A 198 -0.04 24.52 8.83
CA LYS A 198 1.21 24.41 8.07
C LYS A 198 2.15 23.45 8.76
N MET A 199 2.81 22.57 8.00
CA MET A 199 3.92 21.78 8.53
C MET A 199 5.10 22.66 8.95
N ALA A 200 5.84 22.20 9.96
CA ALA A 200 7.11 22.81 10.34
C ALA A 200 8.15 22.65 9.23
N ASP A 201 9.16 23.52 9.18
CA ASP A 201 10.18 23.52 8.10
C ASP A 201 10.93 22.18 7.96
N GLY A 202 11.10 21.44 9.07
CA GLY A 202 11.73 20.11 9.07
C GLY A 202 10.86 18.99 8.49
N ASP A 203 9.57 19.24 8.30
CA ASP A 203 8.54 18.28 7.89
C ASP A 203 7.90 18.67 6.53
N LEU A 204 8.52 19.60 5.79
CA LEU A 204 8.06 19.98 4.47
C LEU A 204 7.98 18.77 3.53
N GLY A 205 6.87 18.69 2.78
CA GLY A 205 6.54 17.57 1.91
C GLY A 205 5.48 16.63 2.48
N ARG A 206 5.21 16.70 3.78
CA ARG A 206 4.01 16.09 4.39
C ARG A 206 2.77 16.92 4.10
N ALA A 207 1.60 16.28 4.16
CA ALA A 207 0.30 16.92 4.00
C ALA A 207 -0.02 17.87 5.17
N ASP A 208 -0.44 19.10 4.87
CA ASP A 208 -1.05 20.05 5.80
C ASP A 208 -2.37 20.59 5.22
N LEU A 209 -3.02 21.53 5.92
CA LEU A 209 -4.30 22.13 5.51
C LEU A 209 -4.14 23.38 4.61
N ASN A 210 -2.92 23.83 4.32
CA ASN A 210 -2.66 25.09 3.59
C ASN A 210 -2.61 24.94 2.07
#